data_AF-A0A158QMH6-F1
#
_entry.id   AF-A0A158QMH6-F1
#
_cell.length_a   1.000
_cell.length_b   1.000
_cell.length_c   1.000
_cell.angle_alpha   90.00
_cell.angle_beta   90.00
_cell.angle_gamma   90.00
#
_symmetry.space_group_name_H-M   'P 1'
#
loop_
_entity.id
_entity.type
_entity.pdbx_description
1 polymer ?
#
loop_
_entity_poly.entity_id
_entity_poly.type
_entity_poly.pdbx_seq_one_letter_code
_entity_poly.pdbx_strand_id
1 'polypeptide(L)'
;MQQLDLYILVYTGGHDELYSRIRSLLSRLISADRYTVFHLSPEAMKKQPWIEPTTACLIVADTNEMDDHSWSNMQLYFNQSGKIIFVCQNRLLASLTTCESSKKQADMIRMAFGSRDSISMGKDFENFLKKSLKTLSKHGQVNNTFHSKDFAGGMSYSVVLTKVKDTPLYLYMENSAHQASAIFSDATSEQLLAPGSRILSDSLSRVGVTVTECTPPALTAGVMTAAEDSIIENMLGVRYGEEVGQMPKLFLRKSEKVAEQGLPDVTETLLPIEVTSRSSIRPDIGFDFSMYFSRLRTRNLGRVIVYVPVATTTMDINASREEVTIEHLSEKGIIRGLDKSGYLQVRSKSNPSQIFSVGDNGNTFDMMKGLIRHKIR
;
A
#
# COMPACT_ATOMS: atom_id res chain seq x y z
N MET A 1 -15.54 1.56 -19.61
CA MET A 1 -15.13 2.61 -18.67
C MET A 1 -14.04 1.97 -17.82
N GLN A 2 -12.77 2.36 -17.99
CA GLN A 2 -11.67 1.76 -17.22
C GLN A 2 -11.88 2.12 -15.74
N GLN A 3 -11.95 1.10 -14.88
CA GLN A 3 -11.90 1.27 -13.44
C GLN A 3 -10.48 1.76 -13.12
N LEU A 4 -10.38 2.98 -12.61
CA LEU A 4 -9.10 3.54 -12.15
C LEU A 4 -8.76 2.85 -10.83
N ASP A 5 -7.62 2.18 -10.78
CA ASP A 5 -7.06 1.66 -9.54
C ASP A 5 -6.69 2.84 -8.64
N LEU A 6 -7.23 2.85 -7.43
CA LEU A 6 -7.00 3.90 -6.46
C LEU A 6 -6.00 3.46 -5.41
N TYR A 7 -5.12 4.36 -4.98
CA TYR A 7 -4.07 4.05 -4.02
C TYR A 7 -4.43 4.52 -2.62
N ILE A 8 -4.20 3.65 -1.64
CA ILE A 8 -4.18 4.00 -0.23
C ILE A 8 -2.73 3.90 0.23
N LEU A 9 -2.15 5.04 0.57
CA LEU A 9 -0.77 5.13 1.03
C LEU A 9 -0.77 5.06 2.56
N VAL A 10 0.12 4.26 3.13
CA VAL A 10 0.28 4.12 4.58
C VAL A 10 1.70 4.52 4.95
N TYR A 11 1.85 5.61 5.70
CA TYR A 11 3.12 6.06 6.26
C TYR A 11 3.23 5.64 7.73
N THR A 12 4.26 4.87 8.06
CA THR A 12 4.53 4.37 9.42
C THR A 12 5.89 4.79 9.95
N GLY A 13 6.53 5.82 9.36
CA GLY A 13 7.90 6.20 9.73
C GLY A 13 8.94 5.11 9.44
N GLY A 14 8.69 4.24 8.45
CA GLY A 14 9.58 3.12 8.12
C GLY A 14 9.42 1.88 8.98
N HIS A 15 8.40 1.80 9.84
CA HIS A 15 8.13 0.61 10.65
C HIS A 15 7.31 -0.44 9.88
N ASP A 16 7.94 -1.50 9.40
CA ASP A 16 7.33 -2.54 8.54
C ASP A 16 6.32 -3.42 9.29
N GLU A 17 6.58 -3.70 10.57
CA GLU A 17 5.65 -4.47 11.40
C GLU A 17 4.34 -3.73 11.61
N LEU A 18 4.40 -2.42 11.86
CA LEU A 18 3.21 -1.57 11.99
C LEU A 18 2.46 -1.51 10.66
N TYR A 19 3.17 -1.33 9.55
CA TYR A 19 2.57 -1.35 8.22
C TYR A 19 1.85 -2.67 7.94
N SER A 20 2.50 -3.80 8.20
CA SER A 20 1.94 -5.14 7.98
C SER A 20 0.63 -5.34 8.76
N ARG A 21 0.58 -4.88 10.01
CA ARG A 21 -0.63 -4.93 10.84
C ARG A 21 -1.75 -4.04 10.29
N ILE A 22 -1.44 -2.81 9.86
CA ILE A 22 -2.42 -1.90 9.24
C ILE A 22 -2.92 -2.46 7.91
N ARG A 23 -2.02 -2.99 7.06
CA ARG A 23 -2.36 -3.63 5.78
C ARG A 23 -3.30 -4.83 5.97
N SER A 24 -3.05 -5.66 6.99
CA SER A 24 -3.91 -6.80 7.35
C SER A 24 -5.30 -6.36 7.84
N LEU A 25 -5.41 -5.19 8.46
CA LEU A 25 -6.70 -4.59 8.80
C LEU A 25 -7.40 -4.05 7.54
N LEU A 26 -6.68 -3.31 6.70
CA LEU A 26 -7.21 -2.75 5.46
C LEU A 26 -7.69 -3.83 4.49
N SER A 27 -6.99 -4.95 4.33
CA SER A 27 -7.42 -6.04 3.44
C SER A 27 -8.80 -6.62 3.79
N ARG A 28 -9.29 -6.36 5.01
CA ARG A 28 -10.63 -6.74 5.49
C ARG A 28 -11.66 -5.61 5.45
N LEU A 29 -11.24 -4.38 5.15
CA LEU A 29 -12.08 -3.18 5.18
C LEU A 29 -12.28 -2.53 3.80
N ILE A 30 -11.45 -2.86 2.81
CA ILE A 30 -11.50 -2.27 1.47
C ILE A 30 -11.39 -3.38 0.41
N SER A 31 -12.07 -3.18 -0.72
CA SER A 31 -12.00 -4.13 -1.85
C SER A 31 -10.67 -3.99 -2.60
N ALA A 32 -10.02 -5.12 -2.84
CA ALA A 32 -8.81 -5.21 -3.66
C ALA A 32 -9.06 -4.91 -5.15
N ASP A 33 -10.30 -4.96 -5.62
CA ASP A 33 -10.66 -4.60 -7.01
C ASP A 33 -10.68 -3.09 -7.24
N ARG A 34 -10.67 -2.30 -6.17
CA ARG A 34 -10.77 -0.83 -6.22
C ARG A 34 -9.56 -0.14 -5.64
N TYR A 35 -8.98 -0.72 -4.59
CA TYR A 35 -7.93 -0.08 -3.81
C TYR A 35 -6.69 -0.95 -3.71
N THR A 36 -5.54 -0.35 -4.00
CA THR A 36 -4.22 -0.93 -3.76
C THR A 36 -3.56 -0.21 -2.59
N VAL A 37 -3.03 -0.97 -1.63
CA VAL A 37 -2.38 -0.42 -0.42
C VAL A 37 -0.86 -0.45 -0.59
N PHE A 38 -0.21 0.69 -0.36
CA PHE A 38 1.24 0.82 -0.43
C PHE A 38 1.83 1.35 0.87
N HIS A 39 3.03 0.88 1.21
CA HIS A 39 3.85 1.44 2.28
C HIS A 39 4.59 2.66 1.73
N LEU A 40 4.29 3.84 2.27
CA LEU A 40 5.00 5.06 1.91
C LEU A 40 6.25 5.20 2.78
N SER A 41 7.42 5.19 2.15
CA SER A 41 8.71 5.34 2.85
C SER A 41 8.97 6.78 3.31
N PRO A 42 9.86 6.99 4.30
CA PRO A 42 10.33 8.32 4.70
C PRO A 42 10.92 9.14 3.55
N GLU A 43 11.65 8.51 2.64
CA GLU A 43 12.24 9.19 1.48
C GLU A 43 11.17 9.57 0.47
N ALA A 44 10.21 8.67 0.19
CA ALA A 44 9.11 8.94 -0.72
C ALA A 44 8.22 10.06 -0.18
N MET A 45 7.90 10.06 1.12
CA MET A 45 7.11 11.11 1.78
C MET A 45 7.64 12.53 1.53
N LYS A 46 8.97 12.69 1.48
CA LYS A 46 9.66 13.97 1.24
C LYS A 46 9.72 14.34 -0.24
N LYS A 47 9.67 13.35 -1.13
CA LYS A 47 9.76 13.53 -2.58
C LYS A 47 8.35 13.57 -3.19
N GLN A 48 8.22 14.07 -4.42
CA GLN A 48 6.91 14.30 -5.05
C GLN A 48 6.26 13.15 -5.86
N PRO A 49 6.73 11.89 -5.95
CA PRO A 49 6.09 10.93 -6.86
C PRO A 49 4.73 10.38 -6.38
N TRP A 50 4.31 10.61 -5.12
CA TRP A 50 3.10 9.98 -4.56
C TRP A 50 1.85 10.87 -4.52
N ILE A 51 1.99 12.17 -4.83
CA ILE A 51 0.87 13.12 -4.88
C ILE A 51 0.27 13.05 -6.28
N GLU A 52 -0.57 12.04 -6.50
CA GLU A 52 -1.21 11.77 -7.79
C GLU A 52 -2.74 11.78 -7.68
N PRO A 53 -3.48 12.02 -8.77
CA PRO A 53 -4.96 11.94 -8.78
C PRO A 53 -5.50 10.55 -8.40
N THR A 54 -4.69 9.51 -8.55
CA THR A 54 -4.98 8.11 -8.16
C THR A 54 -4.85 7.87 -6.66
N THR A 55 -4.18 8.77 -5.92
CA THR A 55 -4.02 8.66 -4.46
C THR A 55 -5.32 9.02 -3.74
N ALA A 56 -6.11 8.00 -3.40
CA ALA A 56 -7.41 8.15 -2.76
C ALA A 56 -7.33 8.52 -1.28
N CYS A 57 -6.29 8.08 -0.55
CA CYS A 57 -6.11 8.44 0.86
C CYS A 57 -4.67 8.21 1.32
N LEU A 58 -4.18 9.09 2.19
CA LEU A 58 -2.95 8.93 2.97
C LEU A 58 -3.29 8.61 4.43
N ILE A 59 -2.82 7.48 4.94
CA ILE A 59 -2.89 7.09 6.35
C ILE A 59 -1.53 7.34 7.00
N VAL A 60 -1.47 8.16 8.03
CA VAL A 60 -0.27 8.50 8.79
C VAL A 60 -0.35 7.87 10.18
N ALA A 61 0.44 6.83 10.42
CA ALA A 61 0.47 6.08 11.68
C ALA A 61 1.71 6.34 12.53
N ASP A 62 2.66 7.14 12.04
CA ASP A 62 3.77 7.69 12.82
C ASP A 62 4.06 9.11 12.34
N THR A 63 4.40 10.02 13.25
CA THR A 63 4.78 11.40 12.95
C THR A 63 6.15 11.80 13.53
N ASN A 64 6.86 10.89 14.19
CA ASN A 64 8.08 11.19 14.97
C ASN A 64 9.23 11.69 14.08
N GLU A 65 9.36 11.13 12.87
CA GLU A 65 10.45 11.44 11.93
C GLU A 65 10.06 12.44 10.83
N MET A 66 8.90 13.09 10.96
CA MET A 66 8.40 14.01 9.93
C MET A 66 9.10 15.37 10.00
N ASP A 67 9.74 15.76 8.89
CA ASP A 67 10.36 17.06 8.69
C ASP A 67 9.46 18.06 7.95
N ASP A 68 9.91 19.31 7.84
CA ASP A 68 9.16 20.40 7.20
C ASP A 68 8.77 20.09 5.73
N HIS A 69 9.61 19.33 5.03
CA HIS A 69 9.31 18.89 3.66
C HIS A 69 8.15 17.89 3.62
N SER A 70 8.15 16.91 4.52
CA SER A 70 7.06 15.94 4.66
C SER A 70 5.73 16.64 4.99
N TRP A 71 5.75 17.63 5.89
CA TRP A 71 4.57 18.44 6.22
C TRP A 71 4.09 19.28 5.03
N SER A 72 5.01 19.91 4.31
CA SER A 72 4.68 20.73 3.12
C SER A 72 4.03 19.88 2.02
N ASN A 73 4.50 18.65 1.82
CA ASN A 73 3.92 17.75 0.83
C ASN A 73 2.52 17.26 1.22
N MET A 74 2.28 16.95 2.51
CA MET A 74 0.92 16.63 2.98
C MET A 74 -0.03 17.81 2.81
N GLN A 75 0.42 19.02 3.12
CA GLN A 75 -0.36 20.23 2.91
C GLN A 75 -0.69 20.40 1.41
N LEU A 76 0.29 20.19 0.53
CA LEU A 76 0.06 20.24 -0.91
C LEU A 76 -0.99 19.22 -1.36
N TYR A 77 -0.86 17.97 -0.91
CA TYR A 77 -1.84 16.91 -1.19
C TYR A 77 -3.23 17.30 -0.71
N PHE A 78 -3.36 17.78 0.54
CA PHE A 78 -4.64 18.23 1.08
C PHE A 78 -5.25 19.38 0.27
N ASN A 79 -4.47 20.40 -0.08
CA ASN A 79 -4.93 21.52 -0.91
C ASN A 79 -5.36 21.10 -2.32
N GLN A 80 -4.95 19.91 -2.78
CA GLN A 80 -5.33 19.30 -4.05
C GLN A 80 -6.45 18.27 -3.90
N SER A 81 -7.37 18.45 -2.94
CA SER A 81 -8.49 17.52 -2.66
C SER A 81 -8.08 16.21 -1.99
N GLY A 82 -6.89 16.18 -1.39
CA GLY A 82 -6.37 15.01 -0.71
C GLY A 82 -7.14 14.65 0.56
N LYS A 83 -7.09 13.37 0.90
CA LYS A 83 -7.75 12.79 2.08
C LYS A 83 -6.71 12.20 3.01
N ILE A 84 -6.64 12.69 4.25
CA ILE A 84 -5.59 12.29 5.19
C ILE A 84 -6.20 11.73 6.47
N ILE A 85 -5.70 10.60 6.96
CA ILE A 85 -6.10 10.03 8.24
C ILE A 85 -4.86 9.87 9.11
N PHE A 86 -4.80 10.59 10.22
CA PHE A 86 -3.76 10.42 11.24
C PHE A 86 -4.26 9.44 12.30
N VAL A 87 -3.63 8.26 12.33
CA VAL A 87 -3.92 7.20 13.30
C VAL A 87 -2.65 6.78 14.04
N CYS A 88 -2.14 7.72 14.82
CA CYS A 88 -1.02 7.54 15.71
C CYS A 88 -1.38 8.12 17.08
N GLN A 89 -0.61 7.80 18.13
CA GLN A 89 -0.59 8.63 19.34
C GLN A 89 -0.04 9.99 18.93
N ASN A 90 -0.92 10.81 18.37
CA ASN A 90 -0.49 12.00 17.69
C ASN A 90 -0.06 12.95 18.77
N ARG A 91 1.25 13.26 18.83
CA ARG A 91 1.72 14.32 19.71
C ARG A 91 0.90 15.59 19.48
N LEU A 92 0.34 15.84 18.29
CA LEU A 92 -0.58 16.94 18.02
C LEU A 92 -1.86 16.93 18.88
N LEU A 93 -2.48 15.78 19.16
CA LEU A 93 -3.69 15.71 20.00
C LEU A 93 -3.36 15.36 21.46
N ALA A 94 -2.37 14.51 21.69
CA ALA A 94 -1.88 14.19 23.02
C ALA A 94 -1.37 15.46 23.74
N SER A 95 -0.60 16.32 23.06
CA SER A 95 -0.12 17.60 23.63
C SER A 95 -1.22 18.65 23.86
N LEU A 96 -2.34 18.61 23.11
CA LEU A 96 -3.53 19.40 23.43
C LEU A 96 -4.13 19.00 24.79
N THR A 97 -3.87 17.76 25.23
CA THR A 97 -4.27 17.26 26.55
C THR A 97 -3.14 17.29 27.61
N THR A 98 -1.85 17.36 27.21
CA THR A 98 -0.69 17.22 28.12
C THR A 98 0.28 18.42 28.19
N CYS A 99 -0.04 19.55 27.56
CA CYS A 99 0.59 20.86 27.85
C CYS A 99 2.11 20.99 27.56
N GLU A 100 2.57 20.58 26.37
CA GLU A 100 3.89 20.97 25.86
C GLU A 100 3.75 21.76 24.55
N SER A 101 3.98 23.08 24.64
CA SER A 101 4.10 24.05 23.53
C SER A 101 2.97 24.05 22.48
N SER A 102 1.79 24.52 22.91
CA SER A 102 0.60 24.78 22.07
C SER A 102 0.85 25.63 20.80
N LYS A 103 1.91 26.45 20.78
CA LYS A 103 2.27 27.33 19.65
C LYS A 103 2.76 26.56 18.42
N LYS A 104 3.67 25.59 18.58
CA LYS A 104 4.17 24.75 17.47
C LYS A 104 3.06 23.90 16.84
N GLN A 105 2.09 23.42 17.63
CA GLN A 105 0.98 22.59 17.13
C GLN A 105 -0.13 23.42 16.48
N ALA A 106 -0.44 24.60 17.03
CA ALA A 106 -1.30 25.57 16.36
C ALA A 106 -0.67 26.00 15.02
N ASP A 107 0.65 26.21 14.98
CA ASP A 107 1.38 26.47 13.75
C ASP A 107 1.38 25.25 12.81
N MET A 108 1.42 24.00 13.28
CA MET A 108 1.29 22.80 12.43
C MET A 108 -0.10 22.59 11.87
N ILE A 109 -1.17 22.80 12.64
CA ILE A 109 -2.55 22.73 12.12
C ILE A 109 -2.82 23.91 11.17
N ARG A 110 -2.25 25.09 11.48
CA ARG A 110 -2.27 26.27 10.61
C ARG A 110 -1.44 26.08 9.35
N MET A 111 -0.30 25.40 9.43
CA MET A 111 0.55 25.06 8.29
C MET A 111 -0.12 23.99 7.46
N ALA A 112 -0.66 22.93 8.07
CA ALA A 112 -1.30 21.85 7.33
C ALA A 112 -2.56 22.32 6.58
N PHE A 113 -3.29 23.34 7.08
CA PHE A 113 -4.64 23.64 6.56
C PHE A 113 -5.06 25.12 6.53
N GLY A 114 -4.20 26.07 6.87
CA GLY A 114 -4.48 27.51 6.79
C GLY A 114 -3.86 28.18 5.57
N SER A 115 -4.53 29.22 5.05
CA SER A 115 -3.89 30.16 4.11
C SER A 115 -2.82 30.97 4.85
N ARG A 116 -1.62 31.11 4.25
CA ARG A 116 -0.48 31.89 4.77
C ARG A 116 -0.87 33.33 5.17
N ASP A 117 -1.94 33.88 4.60
CA ASP A 117 -2.33 35.28 4.75
C ASP A 117 -3.32 35.54 5.91
N SER A 118 -3.86 34.51 6.56
CA SER A 118 -4.94 34.67 7.57
C SER A 118 -4.44 34.60 9.01
N ILE A 119 -3.84 35.68 9.50
CA ILE A 119 -3.41 35.79 10.92
C ILE A 119 -4.61 35.75 11.90
N SER A 120 -5.80 36.19 11.49
CA SER A 120 -7.01 36.17 12.35
C SER A 120 -7.62 34.77 12.52
N MET A 121 -7.65 33.97 11.45
CA MET A 121 -8.17 32.59 11.48
C MET A 121 -7.43 31.75 12.53
N GLY A 122 -6.11 31.93 12.62
CA GLY A 122 -5.27 31.24 13.61
C GLY A 122 -5.69 31.54 15.06
N LYS A 123 -6.02 32.79 15.38
CA LYS A 123 -6.41 33.19 16.75
C LYS A 123 -7.79 32.65 17.13
N ASP A 124 -8.76 32.75 16.23
CA ASP A 124 -10.12 32.28 16.49
C ASP A 124 -10.17 30.75 16.60
N PHE A 125 -9.41 30.06 15.75
CA PHE A 125 -9.24 28.62 15.83
C PHE A 125 -8.51 28.18 17.11
N GLU A 126 -7.45 28.89 17.50
CA GLU A 126 -6.74 28.62 18.76
C GLU A 126 -7.68 28.81 19.98
N ASN A 127 -8.51 29.85 19.97
CA ASN A 127 -9.52 30.08 21.01
C ASN A 127 -10.58 28.98 21.04
N PHE A 128 -11.04 28.52 19.88
CA PHE A 128 -11.94 27.38 19.77
C PHE A 128 -11.33 26.11 20.39
N LEU A 129 -10.08 25.78 20.07
CA LEU A 129 -9.38 24.63 20.65
C LEU A 129 -9.27 24.78 22.17
N LYS A 130 -8.80 25.93 22.67
CA LYS A 130 -8.69 26.20 24.12
C LYS A 130 -10.01 26.00 24.85
N LYS A 131 -11.12 26.50 24.31
CA LYS A 131 -12.46 26.37 24.93
C LYS A 131 -12.94 24.92 24.90
N SER A 132 -12.74 24.23 23.79
CA SER A 132 -13.17 22.85 23.61
C SER A 132 -12.39 21.89 24.52
N LEU A 133 -11.08 22.09 24.65
CA LEU A 133 -10.23 21.30 25.55
C LEU A 133 -10.55 21.55 27.03
N LYS A 134 -10.83 22.80 27.42
CA LYS A 134 -11.34 23.09 28.78
C LYS A 134 -12.66 22.37 29.08
N THR A 135 -13.53 22.25 28.07
CA THR A 135 -14.80 21.51 28.20
C THR A 135 -14.53 20.01 28.35
N LEU A 136 -13.62 19.48 27.53
CA LEU A 136 -13.18 18.10 27.60
C LEU A 136 -12.60 17.73 28.98
N SER A 137 -11.71 18.57 29.53
CA SER A 137 -11.12 18.32 30.86
C SER A 137 -12.14 18.34 31.99
N LYS A 138 -13.24 19.11 31.85
CA LYS A 138 -14.30 19.21 32.87
C LYS A 138 -15.33 18.10 32.79
N HIS A 139 -15.72 17.69 31.58
CA HIS A 139 -16.86 16.81 31.36
C HIS A 139 -16.46 15.42 30.83
N GLY A 140 -15.20 15.22 30.45
CA GLY A 140 -14.73 13.98 29.81
C GLY A 140 -15.26 13.76 28.39
N GLN A 141 -15.99 14.72 27.83
CA GLN A 141 -16.60 14.66 26.51
C GLN A 141 -16.63 16.05 25.86
N VAL A 142 -16.65 16.10 24.53
CA VAL A 142 -16.79 17.32 23.74
C VAL A 142 -17.39 17.01 22.37
N ASN A 143 -18.19 17.91 21.83
CA ASN A 143 -18.65 17.87 20.45
C ASN A 143 -18.88 19.31 19.97
N ASN A 144 -17.79 19.95 19.54
CA ASN A 144 -17.82 21.36 19.16
C ASN A 144 -17.37 21.50 17.71
N THR A 145 -17.99 22.44 17.00
CA THR A 145 -17.66 22.73 15.61
C THR A 145 -17.14 24.16 15.47
N PHE A 146 -16.08 24.32 14.69
CA PHE A 146 -15.53 25.58 14.24
C PHE A 146 -15.76 25.71 12.75
N HIS A 147 -16.03 26.94 12.32
CA HIS A 147 -16.32 27.28 10.94
C HIS A 147 -15.48 28.50 10.56
N SER A 148 -14.67 28.35 9.52
CA SER A 148 -13.97 29.47 8.90
C SER A 148 -14.70 29.91 7.64
N LYS A 149 -14.79 31.22 7.44
CA LYS A 149 -15.31 31.81 6.21
C LYS A 149 -14.15 32.20 5.29
N ASP A 150 -14.32 32.09 3.97
CA ASP A 150 -13.41 32.71 2.99
C ASP A 150 -13.69 34.21 2.84
N PHE A 151 -12.89 34.87 2.00
CA PHE A 151 -13.04 36.28 1.61
C PHE A 151 -14.37 36.57 0.89
N ALA A 152 -15.04 35.56 0.34
CA ALA A 152 -16.35 35.68 -0.32
C ALA A 152 -17.52 35.42 0.66
N GLY A 153 -17.24 35.16 1.94
CA GLY A 153 -18.25 34.86 2.96
C GLY A 153 -18.79 33.43 2.92
N GLY A 154 -18.28 32.58 2.01
CA GLY A 154 -18.54 31.15 1.94
C GLY A 154 -17.78 30.37 3.01
N MET A 155 -18.25 29.16 3.33
CA MET A 155 -17.62 28.30 4.34
C MET A 155 -16.39 27.61 3.74
N SER A 156 -15.21 28.11 4.07
CA SER A 156 -13.94 27.61 3.51
C SER A 156 -13.44 26.36 4.21
N TYR A 157 -13.59 26.32 5.54
CA TYR A 157 -13.17 25.18 6.35
C TYR A 157 -14.15 24.93 7.49
N SER A 158 -14.34 23.65 7.83
CA SER A 158 -14.99 23.25 9.07
C SER A 158 -14.06 22.34 9.87
N VAL A 159 -14.10 22.48 11.20
CA VAL A 159 -13.38 21.60 12.12
C VAL A 159 -14.33 21.14 13.20
N VAL A 160 -14.46 19.82 13.36
CA VAL A 160 -15.31 19.20 14.37
C VAL A 160 -14.42 18.46 15.36
N LEU A 161 -14.43 18.88 16.62
CA LEU A 161 -13.73 18.20 17.72
C LEU A 161 -14.73 17.37 18.53
N THR A 162 -14.57 16.06 18.50
CA THR A 162 -15.48 15.10 19.16
C THR A 162 -14.72 14.15 20.09
N LYS A 163 -15.16 14.03 21.34
CA LYS A 163 -14.80 12.97 22.28
C LYS A 163 -16.06 12.48 22.95
N VAL A 164 -16.34 11.18 22.82
CA VAL A 164 -17.29 10.49 23.69
C VAL A 164 -16.49 9.79 24.79
N LYS A 165 -17.08 9.66 25.98
CA LYS A 165 -16.44 8.97 27.10
C LYS A 165 -15.95 7.58 26.67
N ASP A 166 -14.73 7.22 27.06
CA ASP A 166 -14.10 5.93 26.76
C ASP A 166 -13.84 5.64 25.26
N THR A 167 -13.91 6.65 24.39
CA THR A 167 -13.56 6.57 22.96
C THR A 167 -12.38 7.50 22.63
N PRO A 168 -11.66 7.34 21.50
CA PRO A 168 -10.64 8.29 21.07
C PRO A 168 -11.19 9.71 20.80
N LEU A 169 -10.35 10.72 20.97
CA LEU A 169 -10.60 12.10 20.56
C LEU A 169 -10.43 12.19 19.05
N TYR A 170 -11.44 12.70 18.36
CA TYR A 170 -11.40 12.96 16.93
C TYR A 170 -11.42 14.45 16.66
N LEU A 171 -10.53 14.90 15.77
CA LEU A 171 -10.62 16.19 15.11
C LEU A 171 -10.80 15.92 13.62
N TYR A 172 -12.01 16.12 13.12
CA TYR A 172 -12.33 16.06 11.70
C TYR A 172 -12.22 17.45 11.11
N MET A 173 -11.55 17.57 9.98
CA MET A 173 -11.42 18.81 9.23
C MET A 173 -11.86 18.58 7.80
N GLU A 174 -12.57 19.56 7.26
CA GLU A 174 -13.03 19.56 5.89
C GLU A 174 -12.76 20.92 5.26
N ASN A 175 -12.23 20.90 4.04
CA ASN A 175 -12.20 22.05 3.14
C ASN A 175 -13.24 21.83 2.04
N SER A 176 -14.39 22.48 2.17
CA SER A 176 -15.50 22.34 1.23
C SER A 176 -15.14 22.84 -0.18
N ALA A 177 -14.25 23.83 -0.30
CA ALA A 177 -13.85 24.41 -1.58
C ALA A 177 -12.96 23.47 -2.40
N HIS A 178 -12.16 22.63 -1.73
CA HIS A 178 -11.28 21.67 -2.36
C HIS A 178 -11.72 20.21 -2.16
N GLN A 179 -12.89 19.94 -1.58
CA GLN A 179 -13.33 18.57 -1.23
C GLN A 179 -12.27 17.75 -0.46
N ALA A 180 -11.41 18.44 0.28
CA ALA A 180 -10.33 17.83 1.04
C ALA A 180 -10.81 17.53 2.46
N SER A 181 -10.32 16.44 3.03
CA SER A 181 -10.66 16.08 4.41
C SER A 181 -9.49 15.47 5.16
N ALA A 182 -9.42 15.76 6.45
CA ALA A 182 -8.40 15.25 7.33
C ALA A 182 -9.01 14.80 8.66
N ILE A 183 -8.58 13.65 9.16
CA ILE A 183 -8.97 13.15 10.48
C ILE A 183 -7.73 13.03 11.34
N PHE A 184 -7.82 13.54 12.56
CA PHE A 184 -6.84 13.33 13.61
C PHE A 184 -7.49 12.55 14.73
N SER A 185 -6.80 11.51 15.21
CA SER A 185 -7.19 10.75 16.39
C SER A 185 -6.08 10.71 17.42
N ASP A 186 -6.43 10.72 18.71
CA ASP A 186 -5.49 10.40 19.81
C ASP A 186 -5.33 8.88 20.02
N ALA A 187 -6.00 8.08 19.18
CA ALA A 187 -5.96 6.62 19.27
C ALA A 187 -4.54 6.08 19.11
N THR A 188 -4.19 5.13 19.99
CA THR A 188 -2.92 4.42 19.87
C THR A 188 -2.98 3.39 18.73
N SER A 189 -1.81 2.95 18.24
CA SER A 189 -1.72 1.85 17.27
C SER A 189 -2.39 0.58 17.80
N GLU A 190 -2.32 0.32 19.10
CA GLU A 190 -2.99 -0.81 19.76
C GLU A 190 -4.51 -0.66 19.73
N GLN A 191 -5.05 0.53 19.99
CA GLN A 191 -6.49 0.79 19.90
C GLN A 191 -6.98 0.71 18.45
N LEU A 192 -6.19 1.21 17.51
CA LEU A 192 -6.47 1.09 16.08
C LEU A 192 -6.57 -0.36 15.64
N LEU A 193 -5.62 -1.19 16.08
CA LEU A 193 -5.44 -2.57 15.63
C LEU A 193 -6.17 -3.58 16.54
N ALA A 194 -6.87 -3.11 17.57
CA ALA A 194 -7.61 -3.96 18.48
C ALA A 194 -8.71 -4.74 17.74
N PRO A 195 -8.94 -6.03 18.07
CA PRO A 195 -10.04 -6.79 17.51
C PRO A 195 -11.38 -6.06 17.71
N GLY A 196 -12.18 -5.93 16.64
CA GLY A 196 -13.45 -5.22 16.67
C GLY A 196 -13.37 -3.68 16.68
N SER A 197 -12.16 -3.11 16.64
CA SER A 197 -11.98 -1.65 16.54
C SER A 197 -12.58 -1.11 15.23
N ARG A 198 -13.44 -0.09 15.37
CA ARG A 198 -14.04 0.63 14.23
C ARG A 198 -13.32 1.93 13.89
N ILE A 199 -12.20 2.22 14.57
CA ILE A 199 -11.48 3.50 14.42
C ILE A 199 -11.06 3.73 12.97
N LEU A 200 -10.45 2.74 12.33
CA LEU A 200 -10.01 2.86 10.94
C LEU A 200 -11.18 2.89 9.96
N SER A 201 -12.15 1.98 10.12
CA SER A 201 -13.31 1.88 9.22
C SER A 201 -14.16 3.15 9.23
N ASP A 202 -14.39 3.71 10.42
CA ASP A 202 -15.16 4.94 10.58
C ASP A 202 -14.38 6.12 10.01
N SER A 203 -13.06 6.16 10.21
CA SER A 203 -12.21 7.22 9.65
C SER A 203 -12.17 7.19 8.12
N LEU A 204 -11.99 6.01 7.53
CA LEU A 204 -12.02 5.79 6.08
C LEU A 204 -13.37 6.25 5.48
N SER A 205 -14.48 5.82 6.09
CA SER A 205 -15.81 6.19 5.62
C SER A 205 -16.03 7.71 5.69
N ARG A 206 -15.58 8.35 6.78
CA ARG A 206 -15.73 9.80 6.99
C ARG A 206 -14.94 10.65 5.99
N VAL A 207 -13.75 10.21 5.56
CA VAL A 207 -13.01 10.90 4.49
C VAL A 207 -13.50 10.50 3.09
N GLY A 208 -14.53 9.65 3.00
CA GLY A 208 -15.13 9.23 1.72
C GLY A 208 -14.33 8.17 0.98
N VAL A 209 -13.62 7.28 1.70
CA VAL A 209 -13.15 6.00 1.16
C VAL A 209 -14.28 4.97 1.32
N THR A 210 -14.56 4.20 0.27
CA THR A 210 -15.59 3.16 0.35
C THR A 210 -15.08 2.00 1.18
N VAL A 211 -15.68 1.80 2.36
CA VAL A 211 -15.42 0.66 3.23
C VAL A 211 -16.38 -0.46 2.92
N THR A 212 -15.87 -1.67 2.85
CA THR A 212 -16.65 -2.89 2.65
C THR A 212 -15.96 -4.00 3.42
N GLU A 213 -16.70 -4.71 4.27
CA GLU A 213 -16.14 -5.89 4.93
C GLU A 213 -15.78 -6.93 3.87
N CYS A 214 -14.50 -7.26 3.82
CA CYS A 214 -13.91 -8.15 2.83
C CYS A 214 -13.29 -9.36 3.53
N THR A 215 -13.45 -10.53 2.94
CA THR A 215 -12.62 -11.70 3.25
C THR A 215 -11.53 -11.78 2.20
N PRO A 216 -10.24 -11.63 2.57
CA PRO A 216 -9.15 -11.83 1.64
C PRO A 216 -9.28 -13.22 0.98
N PRO A 217 -9.13 -13.33 -0.35
CA PRO A 217 -9.21 -14.62 -1.02
C PRO A 217 -8.06 -15.52 -0.56
N ALA A 218 -8.33 -16.83 -0.47
CA ALA A 218 -7.30 -17.81 -0.14
C ALA A 218 -6.29 -17.93 -1.29
N LEU A 219 -5.01 -18.10 -0.95
CA LEU A 219 -3.95 -18.35 -1.93
C LEU A 219 -4.24 -19.64 -2.71
N THR A 220 -3.90 -19.66 -4.00
CA THR A 220 -4.16 -20.79 -4.90
C THR A 220 -2.90 -21.28 -5.56
N ALA A 221 -2.84 -22.57 -5.89
CA ALA A 221 -1.78 -23.12 -6.71
C ALA A 221 -1.84 -22.54 -8.13
N GLY A 222 -0.69 -22.52 -8.80
CA GLY A 222 -0.57 -22.13 -10.19
C GLY A 222 -0.70 -23.28 -11.17
N VAL A 223 -0.93 -22.94 -12.44
CA VAL A 223 -0.84 -23.86 -13.56
C VAL A 223 0.12 -23.28 -14.60
N MET A 224 1.06 -24.09 -15.04
CA MET A 224 2.01 -23.76 -16.10
C MET A 224 1.72 -24.60 -17.35
N THR A 225 1.69 -23.94 -18.49
CA THR A 225 1.56 -24.60 -19.79
C THR A 225 2.34 -23.84 -20.87
N ALA A 226 2.38 -24.38 -22.08
CA ALA A 226 3.06 -23.77 -23.22
C ALA A 226 2.22 -23.86 -24.50
N ALA A 227 2.63 -23.09 -25.50
CA ALA A 227 1.98 -23.09 -26.82
C ALA A 227 2.01 -24.49 -27.46
N GLU A 228 3.11 -25.21 -27.24
CA GLU A 228 3.34 -26.60 -27.63
C GLU A 228 4.01 -27.35 -26.46
N ASP A 229 3.58 -28.59 -26.19
CA ASP A 229 4.09 -29.40 -25.08
C ASP A 229 5.60 -29.65 -25.21
N SER A 230 6.10 -29.75 -26.45
CA SER A 230 7.52 -29.90 -26.77
C SER A 230 8.38 -28.79 -26.17
N ILE A 231 7.83 -27.58 -25.96
CA ILE A 231 8.56 -26.47 -25.34
C ILE A 231 8.89 -26.82 -23.89
N ILE A 232 7.92 -27.32 -23.12
CA ILE A 232 8.11 -27.72 -21.71
C ILE A 232 9.09 -28.88 -21.61
N GLU A 233 8.99 -29.86 -22.50
CA GLU A 233 9.90 -31.02 -22.55
C GLU A 233 11.35 -30.62 -22.83
N ASN A 234 11.54 -29.58 -23.66
CA ASN A 234 12.86 -29.09 -24.07
C ASN A 234 13.38 -27.91 -23.23
N MET A 235 12.65 -27.46 -22.21
CA MET A 235 13.13 -26.43 -21.29
C MET A 235 14.28 -26.96 -20.43
N LEU A 236 15.43 -26.30 -20.52
CA LEU A 236 16.58 -26.59 -19.67
C LEU A 236 16.47 -25.81 -18.36
N GLY A 237 16.83 -26.49 -17.26
CA GLY A 237 16.93 -25.87 -15.93
C GLY A 237 15.64 -25.89 -15.10
N VAL A 238 14.53 -26.40 -15.64
CA VAL A 238 13.30 -26.63 -14.86
C VAL A 238 13.55 -27.76 -13.86
N ARG A 239 13.33 -27.46 -12.58
CA ARG A 239 13.47 -28.44 -11.49
C ARG A 239 12.08 -28.84 -11.03
N TYR A 240 11.80 -30.14 -11.06
CA TYR A 240 10.52 -30.70 -10.67
C TYR A 240 10.63 -31.38 -9.30
N GLY A 241 9.63 -31.21 -8.45
CA GLY A 241 9.60 -31.82 -7.13
C GLY A 241 10.55 -31.19 -6.11
N GLU A 242 11.07 -30.00 -6.40
CA GLU A 242 12.00 -29.24 -5.54
C GLU A 242 11.46 -27.83 -5.30
N GLU A 243 11.76 -27.26 -4.13
CA GLU A 243 11.50 -25.86 -3.85
C GLU A 243 12.61 -24.98 -4.44
N VAL A 244 12.25 -24.03 -5.31
CA VAL A 244 13.19 -23.17 -6.03
C VAL A 244 12.86 -21.71 -5.80
N GLY A 245 13.87 -20.85 -5.62
CA GLY A 245 13.67 -19.41 -5.44
C GLY A 245 13.86 -18.97 -3.99
N GLN A 246 13.15 -17.93 -3.57
CA GLN A 246 13.26 -17.36 -2.22
C GLN A 246 11.91 -17.33 -1.51
N MET A 247 11.00 -16.43 -1.91
CA MET A 247 9.77 -16.19 -1.14
C MET A 247 8.65 -15.57 -2.00
N PRO A 248 7.56 -16.27 -2.31
CA PRO A 248 7.40 -17.71 -2.09
C PRO A 248 8.37 -18.50 -2.96
N LYS A 249 8.79 -19.66 -2.47
CA LYS A 249 9.51 -20.63 -3.30
C LYS A 249 8.52 -21.24 -4.30
N LEU A 250 8.98 -21.46 -5.52
CA LEU A 250 8.24 -22.18 -6.54
C LEU A 250 8.43 -23.68 -6.37
N PHE A 251 7.36 -24.44 -6.52
CA PHE A 251 7.40 -25.89 -6.55
C PHE A 251 6.69 -26.39 -7.82
N LEU A 252 7.45 -26.88 -8.79
CA LEU A 252 6.91 -27.35 -10.07
C LEU A 252 6.69 -28.86 -10.03
N ARG A 253 5.52 -29.34 -10.44
CA ARG A 253 5.24 -30.77 -10.56
C ARG A 253 4.40 -31.04 -11.79
N LYS A 254 4.79 -32.04 -12.60
CA LYS A 254 4.01 -32.44 -13.77
C LYS A 254 2.70 -33.11 -13.37
N SER A 255 1.65 -32.91 -14.16
CA SER A 255 0.31 -33.46 -13.90
C SER A 255 0.30 -34.96 -13.65
N GLU A 256 1.14 -35.76 -14.32
CA GLU A 256 1.19 -37.21 -14.10
C GLU A 256 1.63 -37.55 -12.66
N LYS A 257 2.51 -36.73 -12.08
CA LYS A 257 2.98 -36.88 -10.69
C LYS A 257 2.06 -36.23 -9.67
N VAL A 258 1.28 -35.22 -10.07
CA VAL A 258 0.22 -34.67 -9.20
C VAL A 258 -0.86 -35.71 -8.94
N ALA A 259 -1.25 -36.50 -9.95
CA ALA A 259 -2.23 -37.58 -9.78
C ALA A 259 -1.78 -38.65 -8.77
N GLU A 260 -0.47 -38.91 -8.68
CA GLU A 260 0.10 -39.90 -7.75
C GLU A 260 0.37 -39.33 -6.35
N GLN A 261 0.88 -38.10 -6.25
CA GLN A 261 1.51 -37.55 -5.03
C GLN A 261 0.87 -36.24 -4.55
N GLY A 262 -0.15 -35.74 -5.25
CA GLY A 262 -0.75 -34.44 -4.99
C GLY A 262 0.16 -33.26 -5.32
N LEU A 263 -0.26 -32.06 -4.91
CA LEU A 263 0.57 -30.88 -4.77
C LEU A 263 0.72 -30.56 -3.28
N PRO A 264 1.85 -29.97 -2.85
CA PRO A 264 1.94 -29.41 -1.51
C PRO A 264 0.92 -28.28 -1.30
N ASP A 265 0.58 -28.00 -0.05
CA ASP A 265 -0.31 -26.91 0.30
C ASP A 265 0.29 -25.55 -0.09
N VAL A 266 -0.58 -24.65 -0.55
CA VAL A 266 -0.21 -23.28 -0.90
C VAL A 266 -0.05 -22.45 0.37
N THR A 267 1.04 -21.71 0.47
CA THR A 267 1.30 -20.82 1.61
C THR A 267 1.90 -19.50 1.13
N GLU A 268 2.07 -18.52 2.04
CA GLU A 268 2.80 -17.30 1.71
C GLU A 268 4.27 -17.56 1.35
N THR A 269 4.80 -18.73 1.70
CA THR A 269 6.21 -19.10 1.51
C THR A 269 6.44 -20.15 0.42
N LEU A 270 5.37 -20.76 -0.10
CA LEU A 270 5.43 -21.80 -1.12
C LEU A 270 4.29 -21.63 -2.13
N LEU A 271 4.66 -21.51 -3.40
CA LEU A 271 3.76 -21.47 -4.54
C LEU A 271 3.92 -22.77 -5.37
N PRO A 272 3.03 -23.76 -5.17
CA PRO A 272 2.95 -24.95 -6.00
C PRO A 272 2.41 -24.61 -7.40
N ILE A 273 3.02 -25.17 -8.43
CA ILE A 273 2.64 -25.00 -9.83
C ILE A 273 2.52 -26.37 -10.48
N GLU A 274 1.32 -26.70 -10.95
CA GLU A 274 1.09 -27.86 -11.80
C GLU A 274 1.56 -27.56 -13.23
N VAL A 275 2.41 -28.43 -13.78
CA VAL A 275 2.87 -28.33 -15.16
C VAL A 275 2.06 -29.31 -16.02
N THR A 276 1.20 -28.78 -16.88
CA THR A 276 0.23 -29.55 -17.67
C THR A 276 0.44 -29.41 -19.17
N SER A 277 0.15 -30.50 -19.90
CA SER A 277 -0.06 -30.46 -21.35
C SER A 277 -1.22 -29.54 -21.70
N ARG A 278 -1.12 -28.87 -22.85
CA ARG A 278 -2.18 -28.01 -23.38
C ARG A 278 -3.50 -28.77 -23.61
N SER A 279 -3.43 -30.06 -23.93
CA SER A 279 -4.59 -30.91 -24.20
C SER A 279 -5.34 -31.34 -22.93
N SER A 280 -4.69 -31.23 -21.77
CA SER A 280 -5.21 -31.71 -20.48
C SER A 280 -5.68 -30.58 -19.55
N ILE A 281 -5.67 -29.33 -20.03
CA ILE A 281 -6.06 -28.17 -19.24
C ILE A 281 -7.56 -28.22 -18.93
N ARG A 282 -7.88 -28.05 -17.65
CA ARG A 282 -9.27 -28.01 -17.20
C ARG A 282 -9.92 -26.64 -17.49
N PRO A 283 -11.17 -26.59 -17.98
CA PRO A 283 -11.85 -25.33 -18.30
C PRO A 283 -12.17 -24.45 -17.08
N ASP A 284 -12.19 -25.03 -15.89
CA ASP A 284 -12.59 -24.41 -14.61
C ASP A 284 -11.50 -23.54 -13.96
N ILE A 285 -10.30 -23.52 -14.53
CA ILE A 285 -9.15 -22.78 -13.99
C ILE A 285 -9.36 -21.25 -14.07
N GLY A 286 -10.31 -20.75 -14.87
CA GLY A 286 -10.62 -19.32 -14.96
C GLY A 286 -9.75 -18.53 -15.94
N PHE A 287 -8.84 -19.20 -16.65
CA PHE A 287 -8.04 -18.62 -17.73
C PHE A 287 -8.20 -19.43 -19.03
N ASP A 288 -8.57 -18.76 -20.13
CA ASP A 288 -8.74 -19.41 -21.43
C ASP A 288 -7.41 -19.47 -22.20
N PHE A 289 -6.65 -20.53 -21.93
CA PHE A 289 -5.38 -20.80 -22.62
C PHE A 289 -5.56 -20.99 -24.13
N SER A 290 -6.70 -21.54 -24.58
CA SER A 290 -6.96 -21.76 -26.00
C SER A 290 -7.11 -20.44 -26.75
N MET A 291 -7.92 -19.53 -26.19
CA MET A 291 -8.06 -18.17 -26.69
C MET A 291 -6.73 -17.42 -26.64
N TYR A 292 -5.99 -17.49 -25.52
CA TYR A 292 -4.69 -16.83 -25.37
C TYR A 292 -3.72 -17.23 -26.49
N PHE A 293 -3.47 -18.53 -26.67
CA PHE A 293 -2.52 -19.00 -27.67
C PHE A 293 -3.00 -18.83 -29.12
N SER A 294 -4.32 -18.89 -29.37
CA SER A 294 -4.86 -18.62 -30.73
C SER A 294 -4.74 -17.15 -31.14
N ARG A 295 -4.71 -16.23 -30.16
CA ARG A 295 -4.58 -14.79 -30.38
C ARG A 295 -3.14 -14.29 -30.27
N LEU A 296 -2.22 -15.07 -29.70
CA LEU A 296 -0.82 -14.70 -29.53
C LEU A 296 -0.09 -14.54 -30.87
N ARG A 297 0.30 -13.30 -31.19
CA ARG A 297 0.98 -12.95 -32.47
C ARG A 297 2.50 -12.84 -32.37
N THR A 298 3.04 -12.79 -31.15
CA THR A 298 4.47 -12.68 -30.90
C THR A 298 5.19 -13.95 -31.34
N ARG A 299 6.40 -13.83 -31.88
CA ARG A 299 7.19 -15.01 -32.29
C ARG A 299 7.74 -15.77 -31.08
N ASN A 300 8.32 -15.05 -30.12
CA ASN A 300 9.10 -15.63 -29.02
C ASN A 300 8.47 -15.40 -27.63
N LEU A 301 7.76 -14.29 -27.42
CA LEU A 301 7.14 -13.97 -26.13
C LEU A 301 5.81 -14.70 -25.94
N GLY A 302 5.46 -15.00 -24.69
CA GLY A 302 4.18 -15.61 -24.32
C GLY A 302 4.02 -17.08 -24.73
N ARG A 303 5.10 -17.75 -25.15
CA ARG A 303 5.05 -19.18 -25.52
C ARG A 303 4.92 -20.12 -24.34
N VAL A 304 5.17 -19.61 -23.14
CA VAL A 304 5.05 -20.29 -21.86
C VAL A 304 4.28 -19.35 -20.96
N ILE A 305 3.33 -19.89 -20.21
CA ILE A 305 2.49 -19.11 -19.32
C ILE A 305 2.37 -19.84 -17.98
N VAL A 306 2.49 -19.07 -16.91
CA VAL A 306 2.13 -19.46 -15.56
C VAL A 306 0.93 -18.63 -15.19
N TYR A 307 -0.16 -19.29 -14.81
CA TYR A 307 -1.38 -18.65 -14.35
C TYR A 307 -1.62 -19.02 -12.90
N VAL A 308 -1.82 -18.01 -12.05
CA VAL A 308 -2.09 -18.16 -10.62
C VAL A 308 -3.28 -17.26 -10.28
N PRO A 309 -4.46 -17.83 -9.95
CA PRO A 309 -5.64 -17.02 -9.64
C PRO A 309 -5.44 -16.04 -8.49
N VAL A 310 -4.86 -16.51 -7.38
CA VAL A 310 -4.63 -15.75 -6.15
C VAL A 310 -3.22 -16.03 -5.64
N ALA A 311 -2.40 -14.98 -5.57
CA ALA A 311 -1.03 -15.01 -5.09
C ALA A 311 -0.76 -13.84 -4.12
N THR A 312 0.32 -13.93 -3.34
CA THR A 312 0.74 -12.85 -2.41
C THR A 312 1.11 -11.58 -3.18
N THR A 313 2.14 -11.65 -4.02
CA THR A 313 2.50 -10.66 -5.05
C THR A 313 3.33 -11.35 -6.15
N THR A 314 3.30 -10.83 -7.38
CA THR A 314 4.22 -11.29 -8.45
C THR A 314 5.67 -10.89 -8.20
N MET A 315 5.90 -9.87 -7.37
CA MET A 315 7.23 -9.37 -6.99
C MET A 315 7.94 -10.33 -6.03
N ASP A 316 7.21 -10.86 -5.05
CA ASP A 316 7.70 -11.87 -4.09
C ASP A 316 8.11 -13.14 -4.84
N ILE A 317 7.21 -13.67 -5.68
CA ILE A 317 7.40 -14.92 -6.46
C ILE A 317 8.75 -14.94 -7.22
N ASN A 318 9.28 -13.75 -7.50
CA ASN A 318 10.28 -13.49 -8.50
C ASN A 318 11.60 -12.91 -7.94
N ALA A 319 11.84 -13.02 -6.64
CA ALA A 319 13.13 -12.68 -6.01
C ALA A 319 14.35 -13.49 -6.54
N SER A 320 14.21 -14.22 -7.65
CA SER A 320 15.22 -15.04 -8.29
C SER A 320 16.12 -14.24 -9.24
N ARG A 321 17.27 -13.76 -8.75
CA ARG A 321 18.52 -13.48 -9.50
C ARG A 321 18.43 -12.70 -10.82
N GLU A 322 17.37 -11.95 -11.03
CA GLU A 322 17.14 -11.14 -12.22
C GLU A 322 18.13 -9.96 -12.29
N GLU A 323 18.75 -9.77 -13.45
CA GLU A 323 19.63 -8.62 -13.69
C GLU A 323 18.79 -7.41 -14.06
N VAL A 324 18.90 -6.35 -13.27
CA VAL A 324 18.27 -5.05 -13.50
C VAL A 324 19.32 -3.95 -13.66
N THR A 325 18.95 -2.90 -14.37
CA THR A 325 19.78 -1.69 -14.52
C THR A 325 19.28 -0.63 -13.54
N ILE A 326 20.19 -0.13 -12.71
CA ILE A 326 19.99 0.99 -11.80
C ILE A 326 20.28 2.26 -12.60
N GLU A 327 19.25 2.84 -13.22
CA GLU A 327 19.38 3.92 -14.23
C GLU A 327 20.24 5.09 -13.76
N HIS A 328 20.02 5.59 -12.55
CA HIS A 328 20.74 6.73 -11.99
C HIS A 328 22.23 6.47 -11.72
N LEU A 329 22.64 5.20 -11.65
CA LEU A 329 24.04 4.79 -11.49
C LEU A 329 24.62 4.22 -12.79
N SER A 330 23.79 4.00 -13.81
CA SER A 330 24.15 3.20 -15.00
C SER A 330 24.79 1.86 -14.64
N GLU A 331 24.34 1.27 -13.53
CA GLU A 331 24.92 0.09 -12.92
C GLU A 331 24.01 -1.12 -13.10
N LYS A 332 24.59 -2.30 -13.27
CA LYS A 332 23.85 -3.56 -13.30
C LYS A 332 23.87 -4.22 -11.93
N GLY A 333 22.74 -4.74 -11.50
CA GLY A 333 22.66 -5.50 -10.27
C GLY A 333 21.70 -6.67 -10.37
N ILE A 334 21.79 -7.57 -9.40
CA ILE A 334 21.02 -8.80 -9.31
C ILE A 334 19.98 -8.64 -8.21
N ILE A 335 18.70 -8.82 -8.54
CA ILE A 335 17.61 -8.83 -7.57
C ILE A 335 17.86 -9.93 -6.53
N ARG A 336 17.76 -9.54 -5.26
CA ARG A 336 17.85 -10.41 -4.08
C ARG A 336 16.49 -10.70 -3.47
N GLY A 337 15.50 -9.87 -3.75
CA GLY A 337 14.17 -9.92 -3.18
C GLY A 337 13.72 -8.51 -2.82
N LEU A 338 12.91 -8.40 -1.78
CA LEU A 338 12.53 -7.12 -1.21
C LEU A 338 13.43 -6.78 -0.02
N ASP A 339 13.72 -5.49 0.16
CA ASP A 339 14.24 -5.00 1.42
C ASP A 339 13.13 -4.94 2.47
N LYS A 340 13.48 -4.51 3.68
CA LYS A 340 12.52 -4.45 4.79
C LYS A 340 11.32 -3.54 4.46
N SER A 341 11.59 -2.47 3.71
CA SER A 341 10.62 -1.46 3.27
C SER A 341 9.80 -1.86 2.04
N GLY A 342 9.95 -3.09 1.53
CA GLY A 342 9.22 -3.58 0.36
C GLY A 342 9.74 -3.08 -1.00
N TYR A 343 10.90 -2.42 -1.05
CA TYR A 343 11.56 -2.04 -2.30
C TYR A 343 12.43 -3.18 -2.82
N LEU A 344 12.66 -3.20 -4.13
CA LEU A 344 13.51 -4.23 -4.72
C LEU A 344 14.94 -4.08 -4.21
N GLN A 345 15.42 -5.10 -3.49
CA GLN A 345 16.79 -5.17 -3.06
C GLN A 345 17.65 -5.73 -4.20
N VAL A 346 18.62 -4.94 -4.66
CA VAL A 346 19.46 -5.25 -5.82
C VAL A 346 20.92 -5.27 -5.38
N ARG A 347 21.60 -6.38 -5.56
CA ARG A 347 23.04 -6.48 -5.32
C ARG A 347 23.80 -6.00 -6.55
N SER A 348 24.71 -5.04 -6.36
CA SER A 348 25.66 -4.62 -7.38
C SER A 348 26.40 -5.80 -8.02
N LYS A 349 26.55 -5.79 -9.35
CA LYS A 349 27.48 -6.71 -10.03
C LYS A 349 28.94 -6.26 -9.96
N SER A 350 29.19 -4.96 -9.98
CA SER A 350 30.55 -4.39 -9.95
C SER A 350 31.16 -4.49 -8.54
N ASN A 351 30.35 -4.44 -7.50
CA ASN A 351 30.75 -4.53 -6.11
C ASN A 351 29.79 -5.43 -5.30
N PRO A 352 30.01 -6.75 -5.23
CA PRO A 352 29.09 -7.69 -4.57
C PRO A 352 28.78 -7.42 -3.09
N SER A 353 29.57 -6.59 -2.41
CA SER A 353 29.32 -6.12 -1.05
C SER A 353 28.26 -5.02 -0.97
N GLN A 354 28.01 -4.34 -2.09
CA GLN A 354 27.08 -3.24 -2.20
C GLN A 354 25.69 -3.75 -2.60
N ILE A 355 24.71 -3.30 -1.84
CA ILE A 355 23.30 -3.62 -2.01
C ILE A 355 22.54 -2.30 -2.10
N PHE A 356 21.63 -2.23 -3.06
CA PHE A 356 20.77 -1.09 -3.32
C PHE A 356 19.33 -1.47 -3.03
N SER A 357 18.54 -0.48 -2.65
CA SER A 357 17.08 -0.55 -2.62
C SER A 357 16.56 0.30 -3.76
N VAL A 358 15.79 -0.28 -4.69
CA VAL A 358 15.31 0.40 -5.89
C VAL A 358 13.79 0.37 -5.98
N GLY A 359 13.21 1.50 -6.40
CA GLY A 359 11.78 1.65 -6.68
C GLY A 359 11.42 1.26 -8.11
N ASP A 360 10.12 1.25 -8.42
CA ASP A 360 9.65 1.01 -9.78
C ASP A 360 9.93 2.22 -10.69
N ASN A 361 10.18 1.96 -11.96
CA ASN A 361 10.32 2.98 -13.02
C ASN A 361 9.24 2.81 -14.10
N GLY A 362 8.19 2.02 -13.83
CA GLY A 362 7.12 1.72 -14.78
C GLY A 362 7.49 0.75 -15.92
N ASN A 363 8.67 0.12 -15.90
CA ASN A 363 9.06 -0.85 -16.93
C ASN A 363 8.55 -2.28 -16.65
N THR A 364 8.19 -3.01 -17.72
CA THR A 364 7.61 -4.36 -17.66
C THR A 364 8.68 -5.43 -17.37
N PHE A 365 8.38 -6.37 -16.47
CA PHE A 365 9.30 -7.37 -15.91
C PHE A 365 9.03 -8.80 -16.45
N ASP A 366 10.06 -9.67 -16.57
CA ASP A 366 9.95 -11.09 -17.02
C ASP A 366 10.11 -12.10 -15.86
N MET A 367 9.01 -12.64 -15.34
CA MET A 367 9.03 -13.54 -14.15
C MET A 367 9.77 -14.87 -14.33
N MET A 368 10.15 -15.26 -15.54
CA MET A 368 10.72 -16.59 -15.82
C MET A 368 12.22 -16.54 -16.10
N LYS A 369 12.82 -15.35 -16.16
CA LYS A 369 14.22 -15.17 -16.54
C LYS A 369 15.14 -15.77 -15.49
N GLY A 370 15.98 -16.71 -15.92
CA GLY A 370 16.95 -17.38 -15.03
C GLY A 370 16.38 -18.55 -14.22
N LEU A 371 15.04 -18.69 -14.15
CA LEU A 371 14.37 -19.89 -13.66
C LEU A 371 14.21 -20.94 -14.77
N ILE A 372 13.96 -20.48 -16.00
CA ILE A 372 13.76 -21.32 -17.17
C ILE A 372 14.66 -20.81 -18.30
N ARG A 373 15.38 -21.72 -18.96
CA ARG A 373 16.11 -21.40 -20.20
C ARG A 373 15.58 -22.24 -21.34
N HIS A 374 15.28 -21.57 -22.44
CA HIS A 374 15.02 -22.27 -23.70
C HIS A 374 16.33 -22.89 -24.19
N LYS A 375 16.27 -24.13 -24.68
CA LYS A 375 17.40 -24.74 -25.39
C LYS A 375 17.62 -23.96 -26.69
N ILE A 376 18.72 -23.22 -26.78
CA ILE A 376 19.13 -22.56 -28.02
C ILE A 376 19.74 -23.67 -28.89
N ARG A 377 19.21 -23.84 -30.11
CA ARG A 377 19.81 -24.71 -31.12
C ARG A 377 21.05 -24.07 -31.71
#